data_AF-A0A2A5M5F8-F1
#
_entry.id   AF-A0A2A5M5F8-F1
#
_cell.length_a   1.000
_cell.length_b   1.000
_cell.length_c   1.000
_cell.angle_alpha   90.00
_cell.angle_beta   90.00
_cell.angle_gamma   90.00
#
_symmetry.space_group_name_H-M   'P 1'
#
loop_
_entity.id
_entity.type
_entity.pdbx_description
1 polymer ?
#
loop_
_entity_poly.entity_id
_entity_poly.type
_entity_poly.pdbx_seq_one_letter_code
_entity_poly.pdbx_strand_id
1 'polypeptide(L)'
;MYDKNLEKEYYQICEERGYFEIDGNKTIQEKDKNFCIMMPPPNVTGVLHIGHALTFTLQDIMTRYKRMDGYKVLYQPGLDHA
;
A
#
# COMPACT_ATOMS: atom_id res chain seq x y z
N MET A 1 -21.28 16.84 5.97
CA MET A 1 -21.34 15.55 6.71
C MET A 1 -20.51 14.56 5.91
N TYR A 2 -19.58 13.85 6.54
CA TYR A 2 -18.72 12.87 5.86
C TYR A 2 -19.55 11.65 5.46
N ASP A 3 -19.52 11.27 4.17
CA ASP A 3 -20.16 10.05 3.69
C ASP A 3 -19.17 8.88 3.81
N LYS A 4 -19.49 7.92 4.67
CA LYS A 4 -18.67 6.73 4.91
C LYS A 4 -18.63 5.79 3.71
N ASN A 5 -19.58 5.87 2.78
CA ASN A 5 -19.61 5.00 1.61
C ASN A 5 -18.51 5.36 0.60
N LEU A 6 -18.05 6.62 0.60
CA LEU A 6 -17.04 7.11 -0.33
C LEU A 6 -15.73 6.30 -0.27
N GLU A 7 -15.23 6.01 0.95
CA GLU A 7 -14.02 5.18 1.13
C GLU A 7 -14.21 3.78 0.55
N LYS A 8 -15.39 3.18 0.74
CA LYS A 8 -15.72 1.85 0.24
C LYS A 8 -15.73 1.82 -1.29
N GLU A 9 -16.33 2.82 -1.91
CA GLU A 9 -16.37 2.95 -3.38
C GLU A 9 -14.96 3.08 -3.97
N TYR A 10 -14.11 3.95 -3.41
CA TYR A 10 -12.73 4.09 -3.87
C TYR A 10 -11.91 2.82 -3.69
N TYR A 11 -12.07 2.15 -2.55
CA TYR A 11 -11.38 0.89 -2.27
C TYR A 11 -11.75 -0.18 -3.30
N GLN A 12 -13.06 -0.34 -3.59
CA GLN A 12 -13.55 -1.26 -4.60
C GLN A 12 -13.02 -0.93 -6.00
N ILE A 13 -12.96 0.35 -6.40
CA ILE A 13 -12.34 0.78 -7.66
C ILE A 13 -10.87 0.35 -7.73
N CYS A 14 -10.13 0.48 -6.63
CA CYS A 14 -8.72 0.11 -6.60
C CYS A 14 -8.52 -1.41 -6.73
N GLU A 15 -9.38 -2.20 -6.10
CA GLU A 15 -9.36 -3.67 -6.23
C GLU A 15 -9.74 -4.12 -7.64
N GLU A 16 -10.86 -3.64 -8.18
CA GLU A 16 -11.37 -4.01 -9.51
C GLU A 16 -10.38 -3.65 -10.63
N ARG A 17 -9.63 -2.55 -10.47
CA ARG A 17 -8.61 -2.11 -11.43
C ARG A 17 -7.22 -2.69 -11.16
N GLY A 18 -7.04 -3.47 -10.10
CA GLY A 18 -5.76 -4.05 -9.73
C GLY A 18 -4.69 -3.03 -9.34
N TYR A 19 -5.06 -1.85 -8.83
CA TYR A 19 -4.09 -0.81 -8.46
C TYR A 19 -3.17 -1.19 -7.30
N PHE A 20 -3.55 -2.20 -6.52
CA PHE A 20 -2.71 -2.77 -5.47
C PHE A 20 -1.71 -3.80 -5.98
N GLU A 21 -1.93 -4.33 -7.19
CA GLU A 21 -1.05 -5.31 -7.80
C GLU A 21 0.25 -4.70 -8.28
N ILE A 22 1.27 -5.56 -8.40
CA ILE A 22 2.61 -5.16 -8.87
C ILE A 22 2.54 -4.55 -10.27
N ASP A 23 1.68 -5.07 -11.14
CA ASP A 23 1.50 -4.60 -12.52
C ASP A 23 0.37 -3.54 -12.64
N GLY A 24 -0.17 -3.03 -11.53
CA GLY A 24 -1.27 -2.05 -11.52
C GLY A 24 -0.95 -0.70 -12.19
N ASN A 25 0.33 -0.39 -12.38
CA ASN A 25 0.84 0.80 -13.09
C ASN A 25 1.61 0.45 -14.36
N LYS A 26 1.40 -0.74 -14.96
CA LYS A 26 2.17 -1.25 -16.10
C LYS A 26 2.33 -0.29 -17.27
N THR A 27 1.34 0.57 -17.53
CA THR A 27 1.37 1.57 -18.62
C THR A 27 2.43 2.65 -18.44
N ILE A 28 2.89 2.89 -17.22
CA ILE A 28 3.89 3.91 -16.87
C ILE A 28 5.16 3.31 -16.26
N GLN A 29 5.27 1.97 -16.16
CA GLN A 29 6.46 1.32 -15.61
C GLN A 29 7.67 1.51 -16.53
N GLU A 30 8.79 1.93 -15.94
CA GLU A 30 10.07 2.00 -16.63
C GLU A 30 10.88 0.72 -16.41
N LYS A 31 11.66 0.34 -17.43
CA LYS A 31 12.54 -0.81 -17.35
C LYS A 31 13.58 -0.61 -16.23
N ASP A 32 13.85 -1.67 -15.47
CA ASP A 32 14.86 -1.73 -14.40
C ASP A 32 14.61 -0.80 -13.19
N LYS A 33 13.43 -0.17 -13.08
CA LYS A 33 13.00 0.58 -11.88
C LYS A 33 12.16 -0.30 -10.95
N ASN A 34 12.76 -0.79 -9.87
CA ASN A 34 12.08 -1.58 -8.83
C ASN A 34 12.15 -0.89 -7.47
N PHE A 35 11.05 -0.92 -6.73
CA PHE A 35 10.97 -0.44 -5.35
C PHE A 35 10.21 -1.47 -4.51
N CYS A 36 10.78 -1.87 -3.38
CA CYS A 36 10.15 -2.81 -2.45
C CYS A 36 10.22 -2.24 -1.04
N ILE A 37 9.11 -2.33 -0.32
CA ILE A 37 9.05 -1.97 1.10
C ILE A 37 8.27 -3.05 1.85
N MET A 38 8.80 -3.47 3.00
CA MET A 38 8.17 -4.44 3.88
C MET A 38 7.42 -3.70 4.98
N MET A 39 6.14 -4.01 5.16
CA MET A 39 5.40 -3.58 6.33
C MET A 39 5.93 -4.38 7.52
N PRO A 40 6.49 -3.72 8.55
CA PRO A 40 7.01 -4.43 9.71
C PRO A 40 5.86 -5.21 10.34
N PRO A 41 6.07 -6.49 10.70
CA PRO A 41 5.01 -7.29 11.25
C PRO A 41 4.50 -6.65 12.53
N PRO A 42 3.17 -6.47 12.69
CA PRO A 42 2.64 -6.06 13.97
C PRO A 42 2.91 -7.16 14.98
N ASN A 43 3.44 -6.81 16.17
CA ASN A 43 3.45 -7.74 17.29
C ASN A 43 1.99 -8.15 17.57
N VAL A 44 1.68 -9.44 17.35
CA VAL A 44 0.33 -10.03 17.39
C VAL A 44 -0.40 -9.80 18.73
N THR A 45 0.34 -9.41 19.78
CA THR A 45 -0.15 -9.19 21.14
C THR A 45 -0.64 -7.77 21.44
N GLY A 46 -0.42 -6.80 20.54
CA GLY A 46 -0.77 -5.38 20.76
C GLY A 46 -1.92 -4.87 19.89
N VAL A 47 -2.77 -3.98 20.43
CA VAL A 47 -3.77 -3.25 19.64
C VAL A 47 -3.08 -2.16 18.81
N LEU A 48 -3.45 -2.04 17.54
CA LEU A 48 -2.96 -0.97 16.65
C LEU A 48 -3.36 0.41 17.19
N HIS A 49 -2.36 1.17 17.65
CA HIS A 49 -2.51 2.58 18.03
C HIS A 49 -2.11 3.56 16.91
N ILE A 50 -2.38 4.85 17.10
CA ILE A 50 -2.10 5.93 16.12
C ILE A 50 -0.65 5.98 15.62
N GLY A 51 0.33 5.61 16.45
CA GLY A 51 1.72 5.47 16.01
C GLY A 51 1.92 4.45 14.88
N HIS A 52 1.18 3.33 14.87
CA HIS A 52 1.20 2.38 13.76
C HIS A 52 0.50 2.96 12.52
N ALA A 53 -0.61 3.67 12.72
CA ALA A 53 -1.30 4.35 11.62
C ALA A 53 -0.34 5.31 10.90
N LEU A 54 0.43 6.11 11.64
CA LEU A 54 1.42 7.01 11.07
C LEU A 54 2.45 6.27 10.20
N THR A 55 3.06 5.19 10.72
CA THR A 55 4.11 4.48 9.98
C THR A 55 3.55 3.77 8.75
N PHE A 56 2.35 3.16 8.84
CA PHE A 56 1.68 2.54 7.71
C PHE A 56 1.28 3.56 6.65
N THR A 57 0.76 4.72 7.05
CA THR A 57 0.40 5.80 6.13
C THR A 57 1.62 6.32 5.38
N LEU A 58 2.77 6.51 6.04
CA LEU A 58 3.99 6.94 5.35
C LEU A 58 4.46 5.90 4.31
N GLN A 59 4.38 4.61 4.64
CA GLN A 59 4.73 3.53 3.70
C GLN A 59 3.77 3.48 2.51
N ASP A 60 2.47 3.63 2.74
CA ASP A 60 1.44 3.69 1.68
C ASP A 60 1.66 4.91 0.76
N ILE A 61 1.97 6.09 1.31
CA ILE A 61 2.29 7.29 0.54
C ILE A 61 3.53 7.05 -0.34
N MET A 62 4.61 6.51 0.23
CA MET A 62 5.83 6.20 -0.54
C MET A 62 5.56 5.18 -1.66
N THR A 63 4.76 4.15 -1.37
CA THR A 63 4.36 3.13 -2.34
C THR A 63 3.60 3.75 -3.52
N ARG A 64 2.60 4.60 -3.24
CA ARG A 64 1.81 5.29 -4.27
C ARG A 64 2.66 6.26 -5.09
N TYR A 65 3.48 7.06 -4.41
CA TYR A 65 4.40 7.97 -5.07
C TYR A 65 5.34 7.22 -6.01
N LYS A 66 5.94 6.11 -5.57
CA LYS A 66 6.84 5.31 -6.41
C LYS A 66 6.14 4.65 -7.59
N ARG A 67 4.89 4.19 -7.44
CA ARG A 67 4.09 3.73 -8.58
C ARG A 67 3.88 4.84 -9.62
N MET A 68 3.61 6.07 -9.18
CA MET A 68 3.44 7.23 -10.06
C MET A 68 4.76 7.69 -10.71
N ASP A 69 5.90 7.46 -10.05
CA ASP A 69 7.28 7.73 -10.48
C ASP A 69 7.84 6.63 -11.43
N GLY A 70 6.97 5.76 -11.96
CA GLY A 70 7.31 4.73 -12.93
C GLY A 70 8.00 3.48 -12.37
N TYR A 71 8.07 3.32 -11.04
CA TYR A 71 8.63 2.10 -10.43
C TYR A 71 7.63 0.95 -10.46
N LYS A 72 8.15 -0.26 -10.65
CA LYS A 72 7.48 -1.51 -10.29
C LYS A 72 7.58 -1.69 -8.78
N VAL A 73 6.44 -1.68 -8.08
CA VAL A 73 6.39 -1.59 -6.62
C VAL A 73 5.82 -2.85 -5.98
N LEU A 74 6.53 -3.39 -4.98
CA LEU A 74 6.04 -4.39 -4.05
C LEU A 74 5.91 -3.77 -2.64
N TYR A 75 4.68 -3.69 -2.13
CA TYR A 75 4.43 -3.39 -0.73
C TYR A 75 4.04 -4.68 -0.02
N GLN A 76 5.00 -5.32 0.65
CA GLN A 76 4.82 -6.65 1.21
C GLN A 76 4.36 -6.56 2.68
N PRO A 77 3.13 -7.00 3.01
CA PRO A 77 2.74 -7.18 4.40
C PRO A 77 3.54 -8.34 5.02
N GLY A 78 4.12 -8.09 6.20
CA GLY A 78 4.73 -9.12 7.05
C GLY A 78 3.77 -9.55 8.16
N LEU A 79 3.80 -10.84 8.51
CA LEU A 79 3.20 -11.37 9.73
C LEU A 79 4.32 -12.07 10.51
N ASP A 80 4.52 -11.68 11.76
CA ASP A 80 5.47 -12.35 12.65
C ASP A 80 4.72 -13.45 13.42
N HIS A 81 5.21 -14.67 13.29
CA HIS A 81 4.69 -15.88 13.94
C HIS A 81 5.85 -16.63 14.61
N ALA A 82 6.62 -15.93 15.45
CA ALA A 82 7.63 -16.56 16.31
C ALA A 82 6.99 -17.44 17.39
#